data_AF-A0A7L4QVX3-F1
#
_entry.id   AF-A0A7L4QVX3-F1
#
_cell.length_a   1.000
_cell.length_b   1.000
_cell.length_c   1.000
_cell.angle_alpha   90.00
_cell.angle_beta   90.00
_cell.angle_gamma   90.00
#
_symmetry.space_group_name_H-M   'P 1'
#
loop_
_entity.id
_entity.type
_entity.pdbx_description
1 polymer ?
#
loop_
_entity_poly.entity_id
_entity_poly.type
_entity_poly.pdbx_seq_one_letter_code
_entity_poly.pdbx_strand_id
1 'polypeptide(L)'
;MKTLAITRDEKKVRATVDCADGEVSIYRNCAFCIHCKGIRIGEKFYPSPQEAAMKNISGGVSGDEALMNAAMQFNSLAASATAIECNDDQNTGFRSRYQR
;
A
#
# COMPACT_ATOMS: atom_id res chain seq x y z
N MET A 1 9.73 -11.87 0.63
CA MET A 1 9.38 -10.44 0.64
C MET A 1 10.27 -9.72 -0.35
N LYS A 2 9.67 -8.90 -1.22
CA LYS A 2 10.33 -8.14 -2.27
C LYS A 2 10.07 -6.64 -2.10
N THR A 3 11.08 -5.84 -2.40
CA THR A 3 11.00 -4.38 -2.41
C THR A 3 10.73 -3.92 -3.84
N LEU A 4 9.56 -3.30 -4.07
CA LEU A 4 9.16 -2.78 -5.38
C LEU A 4 9.47 -1.29 -5.47
N ALA A 5 10.39 -0.90 -6.36
CA ALA A 5 10.78 0.49 -6.54
C ALA A 5 9.61 1.31 -7.09
N ILE A 6 9.42 2.52 -6.54
CA ILE A 6 8.38 3.44 -7.02
C ILE A 6 8.93 4.27 -8.17
N THR A 7 8.29 4.15 -9.32
CA THR A 7 8.52 5.03 -10.47
C THR A 7 7.51 6.18 -10.40
N ARG A 8 7.96 7.41 -10.63
CA ARG A 8 7.10 8.59 -10.72
C ARG A 8 7.22 9.21 -12.09
N ASP A 9 6.11 9.70 -12.63
CA ASP A 9 6.18 10.52 -13.84
C ASP A 9 6.85 11.87 -13.54
N GLU A 10 7.28 12.58 -14.58
CA GLU A 10 7.98 13.87 -14.46
C GLU A 10 7.15 14.91 -13.69
N LYS A 11 5.82 14.83 -13.83
CA LYS A 11 4.86 15.70 -13.14
C LYS A 11 4.61 15.28 -11.69
N LYS A 12 5.16 14.14 -11.26
CA LYS A 12 4.95 13.50 -9.94
C LYS A 12 3.48 13.26 -9.59
N VAL A 13 2.61 13.18 -10.60
CA VAL A 13 1.17 12.93 -10.48
C VAL A 13 0.91 11.43 -10.44
N ARG A 14 1.68 10.65 -11.20
CA ARG A 14 1.59 9.19 -11.24
C ARG A 14 2.73 8.59 -10.44
N ALA A 15 2.40 7.65 -9.56
CA ALA A 15 3.37 6.82 -8.86
C ALA A 15 2.97 5.35 -9.02
N THR A 16 3.88 4.57 -9.58
CA THR A 16 3.67 3.17 -9.97
C THR A 16 4.77 2.26 -9.45
N VAL A 17 4.49 0.96 -9.44
CA VAL A 17 5.45 -0.11 -9.18
C VAL A 17 5.26 -1.22 -10.20
N ASP A 18 6.32 -1.98 -10.46
CA ASP A 18 6.24 -3.23 -11.23
C ASP A 18 5.67 -4.34 -10.34
N CYS A 19 4.44 -4.76 -10.64
CA CYS A 19 3.75 -5.87 -9.98
C CYS A 19 3.68 -7.08 -10.94
N ALA A 20 3.23 -8.22 -10.44
CA ALA A 20 3.00 -9.40 -11.28
C ALA A 20 1.94 -9.15 -12.38
N ASP A 21 0.99 -8.22 -12.14
CA ASP A 21 0.00 -7.78 -13.12
C ASP A 21 0.54 -6.71 -14.10
N GLY A 22 1.84 -6.43 -14.06
CA GLY A 22 2.48 -5.33 -14.77
C GLY A 22 2.54 -4.05 -13.93
N GLU A 23 2.62 -2.90 -14.60
CA GLU A 23 2.73 -1.60 -13.93
C GLU A 23 1.40 -1.21 -13.26
N VAL A 24 1.42 -1.04 -11.93
CA VAL A 24 0.21 -0.70 -11.15
C VAL A 24 0.40 0.55 -10.30
N SER A 25 -0.70 1.25 -10.01
CA SER A 25 -0.67 2.47 -9.19
C SER A 25 -0.46 2.15 -7.71
N ILE A 26 0.42 2.88 -7.03
CA ILE A 26 0.59 2.71 -5.57
C ILE A 26 -0.67 3.14 -4.80
N TYR A 27 -1.34 4.18 -5.28
CA TYR A 27 -2.52 4.75 -4.62
C TYR A 27 -3.77 3.90 -4.81
N ARG A 28 -3.95 3.28 -5.98
CA ARG A 28 -5.16 2.49 -6.30
C ARG A 28 -5.00 0.99 -6.08
N ASN A 29 -3.78 0.46 -6.20
CA ASN A 29 -3.53 -0.98 -6.08
C ASN A 29 -2.79 -1.28 -4.78
N CYS A 30 -1.62 -0.69 -4.54
CA CYS A 30 -0.80 -1.07 -3.38
C CYS A 30 -1.48 -0.73 -2.04
N ALA A 31 -2.16 0.41 -1.94
CA ALA A 31 -2.95 0.78 -0.77
C ALA A 31 -4.04 -0.26 -0.39
N PHE A 32 -4.50 -1.05 -1.36
CA PHE A 32 -5.62 -1.97 -1.23
C PHE A 32 -5.21 -3.44 -1.40
N CYS A 33 -3.95 -3.74 -1.71
CA CYS A 33 -3.48 -5.09 -1.93
C CYS A 33 -3.13 -5.78 -0.61
N ILE A 34 -3.57 -7.02 -0.37
CA ILE A 34 -3.23 -7.82 0.82
C ILE A 34 -1.73 -8.11 0.93
N HIS A 35 -1.04 -8.07 -0.21
CA HIS A 35 0.39 -8.36 -0.28
C HIS A 35 1.27 -7.19 0.13
N CYS A 36 0.76 -5.96 0.11
CA CYS A 36 1.50 -4.77 0.47
C CYS A 36 1.64 -4.67 2.00
N LYS A 37 2.85 -4.86 2.50
CA LYS A 37 3.18 -4.84 3.93
C LYS A 37 3.59 -3.47 4.45
N GLY A 38 3.99 -2.58 3.56
CA GLY A 38 4.26 -1.20 3.95
C GLY A 38 5.00 -0.40 2.88
N ILE A 39 5.45 0.77 3.30
CA ILE A 39 6.09 1.79 2.49
C ILE A 39 7.53 1.99 2.98
N ARG A 40 8.48 2.13 2.06
CA ARG A 40 9.81 2.65 2.36
C ARG A 40 9.94 4.13 2.03
N ILE A 41 10.57 4.87 2.93
CA ILE A 41 11.01 6.25 2.74
C ILE A 41 12.50 6.28 3.07
N GLY A 42 13.34 6.28 2.03
CA GLY A 42 14.78 6.05 2.21
C GLY A 42 15.01 4.66 2.82
N GLU A 43 15.73 4.61 3.94
CA GLU A 43 16.01 3.37 4.67
C GLU A 43 14.89 2.94 5.64
N LYS A 44 13.97 3.85 5.97
CA LYS A 44 12.92 3.60 6.97
C LYS A 44 11.76 2.81 6.36
N PHE A 45 11.27 1.83 7.12
CA PHE A 45 10.08 1.05 6.80
C PHE A 45 8.89 1.50 7.66
N TYR A 46 7.76 1.76 7.01
CA TYR A 46 6.49 2.10 7.64
C TYR A 46 5.48 0.99 7.31
N PRO A 47 4.93 0.28 8.30
CA PRO A 47 3.95 -0.77 8.05
C PRO A 47 2.67 -0.21 7.43
N SER A 48 1.95 -1.04 6.67
CA SER A 48 0.70 -0.66 6.00
C SER A 48 -0.33 -0.14 7.03
N PRO A 49 -0.75 1.13 6.97
CA PRO A 49 -1.80 1.67 7.83
C PRO A 49 -3.11 0.89 7.73
N GLN A 50 -3.40 0.36 6.53
CA GLN A 50 -4.59 -0.43 6.27
C GLN A 50 -4.57 -1.77 7.02
N GLU A 51 -3.39 -2.38 7.23
CA GLU A 51 -3.28 -3.62 8.01
C GLU A 51 -3.55 -3.35 9.50
N ALA A 52 -3.09 -2.21 10.00
CA ALA A 52 -3.37 -1.77 11.37
C ALA A 52 -4.86 -1.44 11.57
N ALA A 53 -5.48 -0.72 10.62
CA ALA A 53 -6.90 -0.42 10.69
C ALA A 53 -7.76 -1.68 10.72
N MET A 54 -7.51 -2.66 9.84
CA MET A 54 -8.28 -3.91 9.82
C MET A 54 -8.27 -4.65 11.16
N LYS A 55 -7.14 -4.64 11.90
CA LYS A 55 -7.06 -5.23 13.25
C LYS A 55 -7.90 -4.48 14.29
N ASN A 56 -8.06 -3.17 14.12
CA ASN A 56 -8.83 -2.34 15.05
C ASN A 56 -10.34 -2.39 14.78
N ILE A 57 -10.76 -2.64 13.53
CA ILE A 57 -12.19 -2.78 13.16
C ILE A 57 -12.82 -4.00 13.83
N SER A 58 -12.07 -5.10 13.98
CA SER A 58 -12.51 -6.25 14.78
C SER A 58 -12.73 -5.95 16.27
N GLY A 59 -12.30 -4.78 16.76
CA GLY A 59 -12.42 -4.35 18.15
C GLY A 59 -13.56 -3.34 18.45
N GLY A 60 -14.45 -3.04 17.50
CA GLY A 60 -15.66 -2.24 17.74
C GLY A 60 -15.56 -0.73 17.46
N VAL A 61 -14.50 -0.27 16.78
CA VAL A 61 -14.42 1.10 16.24
C VAL A 61 -15.23 1.20 14.94
N SER A 62 -15.81 2.37 14.65
CA SER A 62 -16.40 2.71 13.34
C SER A 62 -15.46 2.29 12.20
N GLY A 63 -15.85 1.26 11.44
CA GLY A 63 -15.02 0.66 10.41
C GLY A 63 -14.59 1.66 9.35
N ASP A 64 -15.53 2.50 8.91
CA ASP A 64 -15.33 3.46 7.83
C ASP A 64 -14.34 4.56 8.22
N GLU A 65 -14.39 5.06 9.45
CA GLU A 65 -13.47 6.10 9.93
C GLU A 65 -12.03 5.56 10.05
N ALA A 66 -11.88 4.34 10.56
CA ALA A 66 -10.57 3.67 10.65
C ALA A 66 -9.97 3.45 9.25
N LEU A 67 -10.79 3.04 8.27
CA LEU A 67 -10.36 2.84 6.88
C LEU A 67 -10.00 4.17 6.20
N MET A 68 -10.79 5.23 6.41
CA MET A 68 -10.48 6.57 5.89
C MET A 68 -9.16 7.10 6.47
N ASN A 69 -8.96 7.01 7.78
CA ASN A 69 -7.72 7.44 8.44
C ASN A 69 -6.50 6.67 7.91
N ALA A 70 -6.62 5.36 7.74
CA ALA A 70 -5.55 4.55 7.15
C ALA A 70 -5.24 4.95 5.70
N ALA A 71 -6.26 5.24 4.89
CA ALA A 71 -6.06 5.70 3.51
C ALA A 71 -5.34 7.06 3.46
N MET A 72 -5.73 8.02 4.30
CA MET A 72 -5.06 9.32 4.41
C MET A 72 -3.61 9.18 4.85
N GLN A 73 -3.34 8.35 5.87
CA GLN A 73 -1.99 8.10 6.35
C GLN A 73 -1.13 7.45 5.27
N PHE A 74 -1.67 6.47 4.54
CA PHE A 74 -0.96 5.86 3.42
C PHE A 74 -0.62 6.89 2.34
N ASN A 75 -1.57 7.75 1.96
CA ASN A 75 -1.35 8.78 0.94
C ASN A 75 -0.25 9.78 1.37
N SER A 76 -0.23 10.16 2.65
CA SER A 76 0.81 11.03 3.22
C SER A 76 2.20 10.38 3.13
N LEU A 77 2.33 9.11 3.55
CA LEU A 77 3.58 8.37 3.43
C LEU A 77 4.00 8.15 1.97
N ALA A 78 3.04 7.83 1.12
CA ALA A 78 3.24 7.57 -0.30
C ALA A 78 3.75 8.79 -1.08
N ALA A 79 3.57 10.02 -0.58
CA ALA A 79 4.10 11.22 -1.22
C ALA A 79 5.64 11.24 -1.28
N SER A 80 6.31 10.77 -0.23
CA SER A 80 7.77 10.73 -0.10
C SER A 80 8.36 9.32 -0.25
N ALA A 81 7.52 8.35 -0.57
CA ALA A 81 7.92 6.95 -0.70
C ALA A 81 8.88 6.70 -1.87
N THR A 82 9.85 5.83 -1.63
CA THR A 82 10.81 5.34 -2.63
C THR A 82 10.54 3.90 -3.06
N ALA A 83 9.90 3.09 -2.20
CA ALA A 83 9.54 1.71 -2.53
C ALA A 83 8.32 1.21 -1.73
N ILE A 84 7.74 0.11 -2.19
CA ILE A 84 6.71 -0.67 -1.50
C ILE A 84 7.30 -2.01 -1.05
N GLU A 85 7.06 -2.41 0.19
CA GLU A 85 7.37 -3.76 0.65
C GLU A 85 6.19 -4.68 0.35
N CYS A 86 6.44 -5.71 -0.44
CA CYS A 86 5.45 -6.65 -0.95
C CYS A 86 5.80 -8.08 -0.56
N ASN A 87 4.85 -8.85 -0.05
CA ASN A 87 5.04 -10.26 0.29
C ASN A 87 4.47 -11.24 -0.76
N ASP A 88 4.16 -10.77 -1.97
CA ASP A 88 3.74 -11.62 -3.09
C ASP A 88 4.93 -12.37 -3.69
N ASP A 89 5.44 -13.35 -2.96
CA ASP A 89 6.61 -14.17 -3.36
C ASP A 89 6.26 -15.17 -4.47
N GLN A 90 4.96 -15.43 -4.70
CA GLN A 90 4.45 -16.35 -5.73
C GLN A 90 3.99 -15.64 -7.01
N ASN A 91 4.17 -14.32 -7.12
CA ASN A 91 3.71 -13.52 -8.26
C ASN A 91 2.22 -13.72 -8.58
N THR A 92 1.39 -13.75 -7.54
CA THR A 92 -0.07 -13.90 -7.65
C THR A 92 -0.80 -12.62 -8.01
N GLY A 93 -0.10 -11.48 -8.00
CA GLY A 93 -0.63 -10.19 -8.42
C GLY A 93 -1.46 -9.50 -7.35
N PHE A 94 -2.25 -8.53 -7.79
CA PHE A 94 -3.13 -7.76 -6.93
C PHE A 94 -4.23 -8.65 -6.36
N ARG A 95 -4.33 -8.65 -5.03
CA ARG A 95 -5.45 -9.23 -4.30
C ARG A 95 -5.99 -8.21 -3.33
N SER A 96 -7.25 -7.83 -3.47
CA SER A 96 -7.86 -6.88 -2.54
C SER A 96 -7.79 -7.41 -1.11
N ARG A 97 -7.32 -6.58 -0.18
CA ARG A 97 -7.38 -6.85 1.27
C ARG A 97 -8.78 -6.68 1.84
N TYR A 98 -9.63 -5.93 1.13
CA TYR A 98 -11.05 -5.78 1.44
C TYR A 98 -11.79 -6.68 0.46
N GLN A 99 -12.10 -7.91 0.86
CA GLN A 99 -13.05 -8.70 0.10
C GLN A 99 -14.44 -8.06 0.29
N ARG A 100 -15.21 -8.01 -0.80
CA ARG A 100 -16.66 -7.87 -0.72
C ARG A 100 -17.27 -9.21 -0.34
#